data_AF-A0AAE1D8P5-F1
#
_entry.id   AF-A0AAE1D8P5-F1
#
_cell.length_a   1.000
_cell.length_b   1.000
_cell.length_c   1.000
_cell.angle_alpha   90.00
_cell.angle_beta   90.00
_cell.angle_gamma   90.00
#
_symmetry.space_group_name_H-M   'P 1'
#
loop_
_entity.id
_entity.type
_entity.pdbx_description
1 polymer ?
#
loop_
_entity_poly.entity_id
_entity_poly.type
_entity_poly.pdbx_seq_one_letter_code
_entity_poly.pdbx_strand_id
1 'polypeptide(L)'
;MCLNLICIGCSRILSGNEGTLQSPNYPSDYPNNARCVWTIETDPGTRVSLNFSAFSLEDGGSCQYDSLVVRDGNNSSSPLLRKLCGQNRTVAITASRNVLFLEFRSDGSVTKNGFLAHWSVDISKKNFPEGCQKVISECLSRFWAASFQPVDYG
;
A
#
# COMPACT_ATOMS: atom_id res chain seq x y z
N MET A 1 23.09 10.24 15.65
CA MET A 1 23.50 11.61 15.25
C MET A 1 23.62 11.63 13.74
N CYS A 2 22.75 12.37 13.04
CA CYS A 2 22.95 12.71 11.63
C CYS A 2 24.13 13.68 11.55
N LEU A 3 25.29 13.19 11.13
CA LEU A 3 26.43 14.05 10.86
C LEU A 3 26.25 14.62 9.44
N ASN A 4 26.09 15.93 9.33
CA ASN A 4 26.29 16.70 8.10
C ASN A 4 25.60 16.15 6.83
N LEU A 5 24.27 16.38 6.76
CA LEU A 5 23.51 16.56 5.51
C LEU A 5 23.32 15.37 4.54
N ILE A 6 23.65 14.14 4.90
CA ILE A 6 23.23 12.97 4.10
C ILE A 6 22.77 11.82 5.02
N CYS A 7 21.46 11.76 5.29
CA CYS A 7 20.83 10.46 5.48
C CYS A 7 20.65 9.87 4.09
N ILE A 8 21.23 8.70 3.80
CA ILE A 8 20.91 7.95 2.58
C ILE A 8 19.38 7.88 2.51
N GLY A 9 18.81 8.55 1.49
CA GLY A 9 17.40 8.89 1.47
C GLY A 9 16.52 7.66 1.60
N CYS A 10 15.42 7.79 2.33
CA CYS A 10 14.33 6.81 2.29
C CYS A 10 13.61 6.79 0.93
N SER A 11 14.00 7.71 0.02
CA SER A 11 13.41 7.82 -1.30
C SER A 11 13.84 6.69 -2.22
N ARG A 12 12.87 5.99 -2.81
CA ARG A 12 13.14 4.84 -3.67
C ARG A 12 11.98 4.55 -4.63
N ILE A 13 12.31 3.91 -5.74
CA ILE A 13 11.33 3.28 -6.62
C ILE A 13 11.10 1.85 -6.12
N LEU A 14 9.84 1.46 -6.03
CA LEU A 14 9.39 0.14 -5.62
C LEU A 14 8.72 -0.52 -6.81
N SER A 15 9.20 -1.69 -7.23
CA SER A 15 8.67 -2.39 -8.39
C SER A 15 8.27 -3.82 -8.04
N GLY A 16 7.24 -4.33 -8.71
CA GLY A 16 6.74 -5.70 -8.52
C GLY A 16 5.22 -5.74 -8.47
N ASN A 17 4.66 -6.87 -8.04
CA ASN A 17 3.21 -7.08 -7.94
C ASN A 17 2.65 -6.80 -6.54
N GLU A 18 3.51 -6.80 -5.54
CA GLU A 18 3.19 -6.46 -4.17
C GLU A 18 4.45 -6.09 -3.38
N GLY A 19 4.27 -5.47 -2.22
CA GLY A 19 5.36 -5.18 -1.31
C GLY A 19 4.91 -4.40 -0.10
N THR A 20 5.87 -4.00 0.73
CA THR A 20 5.62 -3.19 1.92
C THR A 20 6.48 -1.93 1.90
N LEU A 21 5.98 -0.89 2.54
CA LEU A 21 6.73 0.32 2.82
C LEU A 21 6.35 0.85 4.20
N GLN A 22 7.31 1.49 4.85
CA GLN A 22 7.15 1.98 6.21
C GLN A 22 7.84 3.34 6.37
N SER A 23 7.37 4.14 7.31
CA SER A 23 8.04 5.36 7.73
C SER A 23 9.44 5.04 8.30
N PRO A 24 10.37 6.00 8.30
CA PRO A 24 11.65 5.83 8.96
C PRO A 24 11.46 5.42 10.44
N ASN A 25 12.34 4.54 10.92
CA ASN A 25 12.36 4.01 12.29
C ASN A 25 11.15 3.16 12.72
N TYR A 26 10.11 2.98 11.89
CA TYR A 26 8.97 2.13 12.24
C TYR A 26 9.42 0.75 12.75
N PRO A 27 8.92 0.25 13.90
CA PRO A 27 7.75 0.75 14.66
C PRO A 27 8.04 1.84 15.69
N SER A 28 9.28 2.30 15.83
CA SER A 28 9.63 3.47 16.64
C SER A 28 9.24 4.77 15.93
N ASP A 29 9.31 5.87 16.67
CA ASP A 29 8.91 7.16 16.16
C ASP A 29 9.78 7.64 14.99
N TYR A 30 9.12 8.19 13.96
CA TYR A 30 9.82 8.82 12.84
C TYR A 30 10.60 10.05 13.33
N PRO A 31 11.69 10.45 12.66
CA PRO A 31 12.43 11.64 13.04
C PRO A 31 11.68 12.93 12.66
N ASN A 32 11.93 14.02 13.39
CA ASN A 32 11.55 15.37 12.97
C ASN A 32 12.22 15.73 11.64
N ASN A 33 11.59 16.62 10.87
CA ASN A 33 12.06 17.13 9.58
C ASN A 33 12.38 16.02 8.57
N ALA A 34 11.68 14.89 8.65
CA ALA A 34 11.82 13.79 7.71
C ALA A 34 11.19 14.17 6.38
N ARG A 35 11.80 13.71 5.28
CA ARG A 35 11.20 13.71 3.96
C ARG A 35 11.53 12.43 3.23
N CYS A 36 10.50 11.65 2.91
CA CYS A 36 10.63 10.38 2.19
C CYS A 36 9.72 10.35 0.99
N VAL A 37 10.21 9.86 -0.14
CA VAL A 37 9.46 9.79 -1.40
C VAL A 37 9.49 8.39 -1.99
N TRP A 38 8.34 7.80 -2.22
CA TRP A 38 8.25 6.50 -2.88
C TRP A 38 7.48 6.62 -4.18
N THR A 39 7.98 5.97 -5.23
CA THR A 39 7.21 5.72 -6.45
C THR A 39 7.03 4.22 -6.57
N ILE A 40 5.79 3.76 -6.54
CA ILE A 40 5.44 2.34 -6.72
C ILE A 40 5.08 2.14 -8.18
N GLU A 41 5.69 1.17 -8.83
CA GLU A 41 5.46 0.80 -10.22
C GLU A 41 5.13 -0.69 -10.32
N THR A 42 3.99 -0.99 -10.93
CA THR A 42 3.51 -2.35 -11.22
C THR A 42 3.50 -2.57 -12.74
N ASP A 43 3.27 -3.80 -13.18
CA ASP A 43 3.23 -4.11 -14.62
C ASP A 43 2.21 -3.24 -15.38
N PRO A 44 2.49 -2.88 -16.66
CA PRO A 44 1.55 -2.15 -17.49
C PRO A 44 0.17 -2.81 -17.56
N GLY A 45 -0.90 -2.00 -17.54
CA GLY A 45 -2.28 -2.49 -17.58
C GLY A 45 -2.85 -2.90 -16.22
N THR A 46 -2.06 -2.83 -15.15
CA THR A 46 -2.54 -3.02 -13.78
C THR A 46 -2.86 -1.69 -13.09
N ARG A 47 -3.34 -1.75 -11.84
CA ARG A 47 -3.50 -0.58 -10.97
C ARG A 47 -2.86 -0.87 -9.62
N VAL A 48 -2.25 0.13 -8.99
CA VAL A 48 -1.69 -0.02 -7.64
C VAL A 48 -2.80 0.19 -6.60
N SER A 49 -2.89 -0.72 -5.62
CA SER A 49 -3.70 -0.57 -4.41
C SER A 49 -2.79 -0.48 -3.19
N LEU A 50 -3.05 0.48 -2.29
CA LEU A 50 -2.28 0.74 -1.09
C LEU A 50 -3.19 0.61 0.15
N ASN A 51 -2.75 -0.16 1.13
CA ASN A 51 -3.45 -0.35 2.40
C ASN A 51 -2.48 -0.18 3.58
N PHE A 52 -3.00 0.25 4.74
CA PHE A 52 -2.21 0.49 5.94
C PHE A 52 -2.55 -0.56 7.01
N SER A 53 -1.52 -1.26 7.48
CA SER A 53 -1.63 -2.14 8.66
C SER A 53 -1.49 -1.34 9.96
N ALA A 54 -0.75 -0.24 9.91
CA ALA A 54 -0.61 0.71 11.01
C ALA A 54 -0.44 2.12 10.45
N PHE A 55 -1.05 3.11 11.11
CA PHE A 55 -0.91 4.52 10.73
C PHE A 55 -1.13 5.42 11.95
N SER A 56 -0.13 6.22 12.29
CA SER A 56 -0.15 7.21 13.37
C SER A 56 0.84 8.32 13.03
N LEU A 57 0.34 9.49 12.63
CA LEU A 57 1.10 10.73 12.41
C LEU A 57 0.53 11.84 13.30
N GLU A 58 1.31 12.87 13.59
CA GLU A 58 0.77 14.08 14.21
C GLU A 58 -0.34 14.68 13.33
N ASP A 59 -1.42 15.13 13.97
CA ASP A 59 -2.54 15.77 13.31
C ASP A 59 -2.54 17.28 13.59
N GLY A 60 -2.57 18.07 12.51
CA GLY A 60 -2.73 19.51 12.55
C GLY A 60 -4.05 19.98 11.91
N GLY A 61 -5.11 19.17 11.99
CA GLY A 61 -6.43 19.43 11.42
C GLY A 61 -6.50 19.20 9.91
N SER A 62 -5.70 19.94 9.11
CA SER A 62 -5.59 19.75 7.66
C SER A 62 -4.29 19.04 7.25
N CYS A 63 -3.75 18.22 8.17
CA CYS A 63 -2.44 17.58 8.04
C CYS A 63 -1.33 18.61 7.74
N GLN A 64 -1.33 19.73 8.47
CA GLN A 64 -0.41 20.84 8.24
C GLN A 64 0.95 20.64 8.93
N TYR A 65 1.02 19.81 9.96
CA TYR A 65 2.24 19.41 10.63
C TYR A 65 2.87 18.24 9.87
N ASP A 66 2.45 17.02 10.20
CA ASP A 66 2.91 15.81 9.54
C ASP A 66 1.91 15.31 8.50
N SER A 67 2.42 14.75 7.40
CA SER A 67 1.54 14.22 6.37
C SER A 67 2.17 13.14 5.50
N LEU A 68 1.33 12.18 5.09
CA LEU A 68 1.58 11.31 3.95
C LEU A 68 0.66 11.76 2.80
N VAL A 69 1.27 12.25 1.73
CA VAL A 69 0.61 12.65 0.49
C VAL A 69 0.67 11.48 -0.49
N VAL A 70 -0.47 11.12 -1.08
CA VAL A 70 -0.61 10.04 -2.06
C VAL A 70 -1.17 10.62 -3.36
N ARG A 71 -0.49 10.40 -4.48
CA ARG A 71 -0.81 10.96 -5.80
C ARG A 71 -0.91 9.91 -6.89
N ASP A 72 -1.79 10.16 -7.85
CA ASP A 72 -2.11 9.27 -8.96
C ASP A 72 -1.14 9.45 -10.13
N GLY A 73 0.05 8.87 -10.02
CA GLY A 73 1.10 8.98 -11.03
C GLY A 73 2.49 8.83 -10.43
N ASN A 74 3.51 9.32 -11.13
CA ASN A 74 4.92 9.05 -10.82
C ASN A 74 5.66 10.21 -10.14
N ASN A 75 5.00 11.35 -9.88
CA ASN A 75 5.68 12.53 -9.35
C ASN A 75 4.78 13.43 -8.49
N SER A 76 5.39 14.47 -7.91
CA SER A 76 4.74 15.43 -7.01
C SER A 76 3.68 16.32 -7.66
N SER A 77 3.66 16.43 -9.00
CA SER A 77 2.68 17.19 -9.77
C SER A 77 1.48 16.34 -10.21
N SER A 78 1.54 15.02 -10.01
CA SER A 78 0.42 14.12 -10.30
C SER A 78 -0.83 14.44 -9.46
N PRO A 79 -2.05 14.14 -9.94
CA PRO A 79 -3.29 14.42 -9.23
C PRO A 79 -3.29 13.90 -7.79
N LEU A 80 -3.79 14.71 -6.84
CA LEU A 80 -3.86 14.32 -5.43
C LEU A 80 -4.97 13.29 -5.23
N LEU A 81 -4.63 12.11 -4.70
CA LEU A 81 -5.60 11.12 -4.28
C LEU A 81 -6.00 11.37 -2.82
N ARG A 82 -5.01 11.44 -1.93
CA ARG A 82 -5.24 11.62 -0.49
C ARG A 82 -4.08 12.39 0.15
N LYS A 83 -4.40 13.11 1.22
CA LYS A 83 -3.45 13.64 2.20
C LYS A 83 -3.87 13.08 3.56
N LEU A 84 -2.94 12.42 4.25
CA LEU A 84 -3.24 11.63 5.45
C LEU A 84 -2.38 12.10 6.63
N CYS A 85 -2.99 12.14 7.81
CA CYS A 85 -2.38 12.37 9.13
C CYS A 85 -3.29 11.77 10.22
N GLY A 86 -2.96 11.89 11.50
CA GLY A 86 -3.73 11.26 12.58
C GLY A 86 -3.58 9.74 12.62
N GLN A 87 -4.63 9.01 13.03
CA GLN A 87 -4.55 7.58 13.37
C GLN A 87 -5.52 6.67 12.59
N ASN A 88 -5.27 5.35 12.61
CA ASN A 88 -6.18 4.26 12.22
C ASN A 88 -6.82 4.40 10.83
N ARG A 89 -5.99 4.46 9.79
CA ARG A 89 -6.45 4.49 8.39
C ARG A 89 -6.71 3.08 7.88
N THR A 90 -7.97 2.74 7.59
CA THR A 90 -8.39 1.39 7.15
C THR A 90 -8.88 1.33 5.70
N VAL A 91 -9.03 2.48 5.03
CA VAL A 91 -9.54 2.55 3.66
C VAL A 91 -8.39 2.43 2.66
N ALA A 92 -8.49 1.44 1.78
CA ALA A 92 -7.52 1.26 0.69
C ALA A 92 -7.58 2.42 -0.30
N ILE A 93 -6.41 2.81 -0.81
CA ILE A 93 -6.25 3.85 -1.83
C ILE A 93 -5.79 3.18 -3.11
N THR A 94 -6.54 3.34 -4.19
CA THR A 94 -6.24 2.71 -5.47
C THR A 94 -5.95 3.77 -6.52
N ALA A 95 -4.81 3.65 -7.20
CA ALA A 95 -4.42 4.48 -8.34
C ALA A 95 -5.36 4.24 -9.54
N SER A 96 -5.35 5.16 -10.51
CA SER A 96 -6.02 4.93 -11.80
C SER A 96 -5.19 4.02 -12.72
N ARG A 97 -3.88 3.95 -12.51
CA ARG A 97 -2.91 3.21 -13.33
C ARG A 97 -1.88 2.45 -12.47
N ASN A 98 -0.90 1.87 -13.15
CA ASN A 98 0.16 1.03 -12.57
C ASN A 98 1.26 1.81 -11.82
N VAL A 99 1.05 3.11 -11.54
CA VAL A 99 2.04 3.96 -10.86
C VAL A 99 1.39 4.80 -9.76
N LEU A 100 2.01 4.82 -8.58
CA LEU A 100 1.54 5.56 -7.40
C LEU A 100 2.70 6.30 -6.73
N PHE A 101 2.53 7.59 -6.47
CA PHE A 101 3.53 8.43 -5.82
C PHE A 101 3.14 8.74 -4.38
N LEU A 102 4.08 8.58 -3.45
CA LEU A 102 3.91 8.86 -2.03
C LEU A 102 4.99 9.82 -1.55
N GLU A 103 4.62 10.83 -0.77
CA GLU A 103 5.56 11.70 -0.07
C GLU A 103 5.16 11.79 1.41
N PHE A 104 6.05 11.34 2.29
CA PHE A 104 5.94 11.55 3.74
C PHE A 104 6.79 12.75 4.15
N ARG A 105 6.21 13.65 4.94
CA ARG A 105 6.89 14.80 5.55
C ARG A 105 6.52 14.90 7.03
N SER A 106 7.51 15.19 7.86
CA SER A 106 7.31 15.63 9.24
C SER A 106 7.87 17.02 9.51
N ASP A 107 7.32 17.71 10.50
CA ASP A 107 7.77 19.04 10.92
C ASP A 107 8.88 18.98 12.00
N GLY A 108 9.15 20.09 12.68
CA GLY A 108 10.23 20.22 13.65
C GLY A 108 9.97 19.54 15.01
N SER A 109 8.76 19.04 15.28
CA SER A 109 8.36 18.53 16.59
C SER A 109 7.32 17.42 16.51
N VAL A 110 6.96 16.86 17.68
CA VAL A 110 5.90 15.87 17.89
C VAL A 110 5.90 14.71 16.89
N THR A 111 6.61 13.65 17.24
CA THR A 111 6.66 12.44 16.42
C THR A 111 5.68 11.39 16.93
N LYS A 112 5.36 10.43 16.06
CA LYS A 112 4.54 9.24 16.36
C LYS A 112 5.20 8.02 15.72
N ASN A 113 4.64 6.83 15.96
CA ASN A 113 5.19 5.57 15.44
C ASN A 113 5.20 5.49 13.91
N GLY A 114 4.44 6.35 13.21
CA GLY A 114 4.44 6.40 11.75
C GLY A 114 3.50 5.39 11.12
N PHE A 115 3.92 4.74 10.04
CA PHE A 115 3.06 3.84 9.29
C PHE A 115 3.80 2.60 8.77
N LEU A 116 3.02 1.53 8.61
CA LEU A 116 3.35 0.35 7.83
C LEU A 116 2.23 0.15 6.80
N ALA A 117 2.60 0.19 5.54
CA ALA A 117 1.70 0.02 4.41
C ALA A 117 2.11 -1.18 3.56
N HIS A 118 1.10 -1.85 3.03
CA HIS A 118 1.23 -2.89 2.03
C HIS A 118 0.62 -2.38 0.72
N TRP A 119 1.31 -2.61 -0.39
CA TRP A 119 0.80 -2.30 -1.71
C TRP A 119 0.76 -3.57 -2.56
N SER A 120 -0.19 -3.62 -3.48
CA SER A 120 -0.35 -4.73 -4.41
C SER A 120 -1.03 -4.29 -5.70
N VAL A 121 -0.96 -5.14 -6.72
CA VAL A 121 -1.79 -5.01 -7.91
C VAL A 121 -3.26 -5.17 -7.53
N ASP A 122 -4.09 -4.21 -7.92
CA ASP A 122 -5.54 -4.26 -7.80
C ASP A 122 -6.11 -5.34 -8.74
N ILE A 123 -6.52 -6.46 -8.14
CA ILE A 123 -7.05 -7.62 -8.87
C ILE A 123 -8.51 -7.39 -9.28
N SER A 124 -9.18 -6.33 -8.80
CA SER A 124 -10.58 -6.04 -9.15
C SER A 124 -10.79 -5.78 -10.65
N LYS A 125 -9.73 -5.43 -11.38
CA LYS A 125 -9.76 -5.17 -12.83
C LYS A 125 -9.02 -6.19 -13.69
N LYS A 126 -8.56 -7.32 -13.13
CA LYS A 126 -8.08 -8.39 -14.00
C LYS A 126 -9.27 -8.93 -14.77
N ASN A 127 -9.32 -8.65 -16.07
CA ASN A 127 -10.05 -9.48 -17.02
C ASN A 127 -9.41 -10.87 -16.89
N PHE A 128 -10.04 -11.72 -16.09
CA PHE A 128 -9.74 -13.14 -16.10
C PHE A 128 -9.83 -13.58 -17.57
N PRO A 129 -8.83 -14.28 -18.13
CA PRO A 129 -9.01 -14.91 -19.44
C PRO A 129 -10.34 -15.67 -19.39
N GLU A 130 -11.13 -15.60 -20.45
CA GLU A 130 -12.53 -16.10 -20.51
C GLU A 130 -12.73 -17.60 -20.14
N GLY A 131 -11.69 -18.31 -19.69
CA GLY A 131 -11.75 -19.64 -19.09
C GLY A 131 -11.50 -19.71 -17.57
N CYS A 132 -11.35 -18.59 -16.84
CA CYS A 132 -11.22 -18.60 -15.37
C CYS A 132 -12.08 -17.52 -14.71
N GLN A 133 -13.24 -17.20 -15.30
CA GLN A 133 -14.30 -16.54 -14.55
C GLN A 133 -14.85 -17.56 -13.53
N LYS A 134 -14.71 -17.25 -12.24
CA LYS A 134 -15.24 -18.02 -11.13
C LYS A 134 -16.73 -18.33 -11.35
N VAL A 135 -17.04 -19.53 -11.82
CA VAL A 135 -18.31 -20.16 -11.53
C VAL A 135 -18.21 -20.66 -10.09
N ILE A 136 -18.61 -19.81 -9.13
CA ILE A 136 -18.65 -20.18 -7.69
C ILE A 136 -19.44 -21.49 -7.49
N SER A 137 -20.40 -21.78 -8.37
CA SER A 137 -21.18 -23.03 -8.38
C SER A 137 -20.43 -24.27 -8.88
N GLU A 138 -19.30 -24.16 -9.60
CA GLU A 138 -18.54 -25.33 -10.10
C GLU A 138 -17.40 -25.76 -9.17
N CYS A 139 -16.84 -24.85 -8.36
CA CYS A 139 -15.89 -25.26 -7.33
C CYS A 139 -16.57 -26.09 -6.23
N LEU A 140 -17.79 -25.73 -5.83
CA LEU A 140 -18.53 -26.46 -4.78
C LEU A 140 -19.06 -27.82 -5.24
N SER A 141 -19.35 -28.01 -6.53
CA SER A 141 -19.77 -29.32 -7.06
C SER A 141 -18.63 -30.34 -7.13
N ARG A 142 -17.37 -29.89 -7.22
CA ARG A 142 -16.20 -30.77 -7.25
C ARG A 142 -15.70 -31.17 -5.86
N PHE A 143 -16.08 -30.46 -4.79
CA PHE A 143 -15.73 -30.86 -3.42
C PHE A 143 -16.65 -31.95 -2.85
N TRP A 144 -17.86 -32.16 -3.39
CA TRP A 144 -18.72 -33.29 -3.00
C TRP A 144 -18.57 -34.55 -3.86
N ALA A 145 -17.94 -34.46 -5.04
CA ALA A 145 -17.72 -35.62 -5.90
C ALA A 145 -16.49 -36.47 -5.54
N ALA A 146 -15.62 -36.01 -4.63
CA ALA A 146 -14.33 -36.63 -4.36
C ALA A 146 -14.25 -37.49 -3.07
N SER A 147 -15.36 -37.76 -2.38
CA SER A 147 -15.33 -38.45 -1.08
C SER A 147 -16.30 -39.64 -0.91
N PHE A 148 -16.66 -40.33 -1.99
CA PHE A 148 -17.30 -41.65 -1.88
C PHE A 148 -16.63 -42.65 -2.83
N GLN A 149 -15.60 -43.35 -2.35
CA GLN A 149 -15.31 -44.69 -2.85
C GLN A 149 -16.32 -45.65 -2.22
N PRO A 150 -16.97 -46.55 -2.97
CA PRO A 150 -17.79 -47.60 -2.38
C PRO A 150 -16.89 -48.55 -1.58
N VAL A 151 -17.26 -48.83 -0.34
CA VAL A 151 -16.69 -49.94 0.44
C VAL A 151 -17.40 -51.20 -0.06
N ASP A 152 -16.66 -52.09 -0.73
CA ASP A 152 -17.16 -53.38 -1.18
C ASP A 152 -17.17 -54.34 0.03
N TYR A 153 -18.35 -54.73 0.50
CA TYR A 153 -18.52 -55.78 1.49
C TYR A 153 -18.92 -57.05 0.73
N GLY A 154 -17.93 -57.89 0.45
CA GLY A 154 -18.15 -59.29 0.07
C GLY A 154 -18.70 -60.13 1.21
#